data_AF-A0A2N2LNS2-F1
#
_entry.id   AF-A0A2N2LNS2-F1
#
_cell.length_a   1.000
_cell.length_b   1.000
_cell.length_c   1.000
_cell.angle_alpha   90.00
_cell.angle_beta   90.00
_cell.angle_gamma   90.00
#
_symmetry.space_group_name_H-M   'P 1'
#
loop_
_entity.id
_entity.type
_entity.pdbx_description
1 polymer ?
#
loop_
_entity_poly.entity_id
_entity_poly.type
_entity_poly.pdbx_seq_one_letter_code
_entity_poly.pdbx_strand_id
1 'polypeptide(L)'
;MKKISIGLIGFGNIGTGVVKLLEQNEKLISEKLGAKLVLKKIADVNITASRGVKISKNVLTTNARDIINDPEISIVIELMGGYEPARTFVL
;
A
#
# COMPACT_ATOMS: atom_id res chain seq x y z
N MET A 1 14.70 -10.54 -11.55
CA MET A 1 14.57 -10.09 -10.14
C MET A 1 13.18 -10.48 -9.64
N LYS A 2 13.09 -11.13 -8.47
CA LYS A 2 11.80 -11.54 -7.87
C LYS A 2 10.93 -10.31 -7.63
N LYS A 3 9.61 -10.42 -7.81
CA LYS A 3 8.65 -9.36 -7.46
C LYS A 3 7.92 -9.76 -6.18
N ILE A 4 7.69 -8.80 -5.30
CA ILE A 4 6.88 -8.96 -4.08
C ILE A 4 5.79 -7.91 -4.16
N SER A 5 4.55 -8.36 -4.33
CA SER A 5 3.41 -7.45 -4.37
C SER A 5 3.02 -7.06 -2.96
N ILE A 6 2.79 -5.77 -2.75
CA ILE A 6 2.38 -5.20 -1.47
C ILE A 6 1.05 -4.46 -1.63
N GLY A 7 0.22 -4.52 -0.59
CA GLY A 7 -1.00 -3.75 -0.46
C GLY A 7 -0.92 -2.80 0.72
N LEU A 8 -1.50 -1.61 0.59
CA LEU A 8 -1.49 -0.58 1.62
C LEU A 8 -2.92 -0.22 2.04
N ILE A 9 -3.23 -0.28 3.34
CA ILE A 9 -4.52 0.11 3.90
C ILE A 9 -4.31 1.35 4.75
N GLY A 10 -4.99 2.45 4.42
CA GLY A 10 -4.82 3.76 5.05
C GLY A 10 -3.91 4.69 4.24
N PHE A 11 -4.50 5.52 3.39
CA PHE A 11 -3.81 6.44 2.48
C PHE A 11 -3.90 7.90 2.92
N GLY A 12 -3.69 8.12 4.22
CA GLY A 12 -3.54 9.44 4.83
C GLY A 12 -2.10 9.97 4.75
N ASN A 13 -1.70 10.78 5.73
CA ASN A 13 -0.38 11.41 5.77
C ASN A 13 0.77 10.37 5.74
N ILE A 14 0.69 9.34 6.59
CA ILE A 14 1.74 8.32 6.70
C ILE A 14 1.75 7.44 5.45
N GLY A 15 0.60 6.94 4.99
CA GLY A 15 0.49 6.14 3.77
C GLY A 15 1.04 6.86 2.54
N THR A 16 0.76 8.16 2.40
CA THR A 16 1.33 9.01 1.35
C THR A 16 2.86 9.07 1.43
N GLY A 17 3.42 9.28 2.63
CA GLY A 17 4.85 9.28 2.86
C GLY A 17 5.51 7.95 2.50
N VAL A 18 4.88 6.83 2.86
CA VAL A 18 5.34 5.49 2.52
C VAL A 18 5.39 5.30 1.00
N VAL A 19 4.32 5.63 0.27
CA VAL A 19 4.32 5.51 -1.20
C VAL A 19 5.42 6.36 -1.83
N LYS A 20 5.56 7.62 -1.39
CA LYS A 20 6.60 8.53 -1.87
C LYS A 20 8.00 7.95 -1.64
N LEU A 21 8.27 7.41 -0.46
CA LEU A 21 9.58 6.85 -0.12
C LEU A 21 9.87 5.55 -0.90
N LEU A 22 8.85 4.71 -1.13
CA LEU A 22 8.99 3.50 -1.94
C LEU A 22 9.34 3.84 -3.39
N GLU A 23 8.69 4.85 -3.97
CA GLU A 23 8.98 5.34 -5.33
C GLU A 23 10.38 5.97 -5.41
N GLN A 24 10.71 6.88 -4.49
CA GLN A 24 11.99 7.59 -4.50
C GLN A 24 13.20 6.68 -4.27
N ASN A 25 13.04 5.60 -3.50
CA ASN A 25 14.11 4.70 -3.13
C ASN A 25 14.01 3.33 -3.82
N GLU A 26 13.22 3.19 -4.89
CA GLU A 26 12.95 1.90 -5.55
C GLU A 26 14.24 1.13 -5.86
N LYS A 27 15.24 1.82 -6.43
CA LYS A 27 16.53 1.22 -6.79
C LYS A 27 17.28 0.70 -5.55
N LEU A 28 17.44 1.54 -4.53
CA LEU A 28 18.16 1.20 -3.30
C LEU A 28 17.48 0.04 -2.55
N ILE A 29 16.16 0.08 -2.45
CA ILE A 29 15.36 -0.98 -1.81
C ILE A 29 15.52 -2.29 -2.60
N SER A 30 15.43 -2.23 -3.93
CA SER A 30 15.54 -3.41 -4.78
C SER A 30 16.92 -4.06 -4.71
N GLU A 31 17.99 -3.26 -4.67
CA GLU A 31 19.37 -3.74 -4.53
C GLU A 31 19.59 -4.42 -3.17
N LYS A 32 19.10 -3.83 -2.08
CA LYS A 32 19.23 -4.41 -0.73
C LYS A 32 18.39 -5.67 -0.53
N LEU A 33 17.19 -5.71 -1.10
CA LEU A 33 16.25 -6.82 -0.94
C LEU A 33 16.52 -7.97 -1.91
N GLY A 34 17.20 -7.70 -3.03
CA GLY A 34 17.30 -8.64 -4.16
C GLY A 34 15.96 -8.89 -4.87
N ALA A 35 14.95 -8.06 -4.61
CA ALA A 35 13.60 -8.17 -5.13
C ALA A 35 12.96 -6.79 -5.33
N LYS A 36 12.07 -6.66 -6.32
CA LYS A 36 11.29 -5.44 -6.55
C LYS A 36 10.00 -5.49 -5.71
N LEU A 37 9.78 -4.47 -4.90
CA LEU A 37 8.47 -4.23 -4.28
C LEU A 37 7.53 -3.62 -5.32
N VAL A 38 6.31 -4.15 -5.43
CA VAL A 38 5.29 -3.66 -6.35
C VAL A 38 4.04 -3.29 -5.56
N LEU A 39 3.74 -2.00 -5.48
CA LEU A 39 2.51 -1.52 -4.86
C LEU A 39 1.32 -1.88 -5.77
N LYS A 40 0.62 -2.96 -5.42
CA LYS A 40 -0.47 -3.51 -6.25
C LYS A 40 -1.78 -2.76 -6.02
N LYS A 41 -2.08 -2.44 -4.77
CA LYS A 41 -3.36 -1.87 -4.38
C LYS A 41 -3.23 -1.00 -3.13
N ILE A 42 -4.05 0.03 -3.04
CA ILE A 42 -4.16 0.96 -1.91
C ILE A 42 -5.64 1.11 -1.55
N ALA A 43 -5.98 0.86 -0.30
CA ALA A 43 -7.32 1.02 0.24
C ALA A 43 -7.39 2.25 1.15
N ASP A 44 -8.36 3.12 0.90
CA ASP A 44 -8.67 4.26 1.77
C ASP A 44 -10.14 4.65 1.63
N VAL A 45 -10.73 5.20 2.69
CA VAL A 45 -12.12 5.68 2.66
C VAL A 45 -12.30 6.87 1.70
N ASN A 46 -11.25 7.65 1.44
CA ASN A 46 -11.26 8.78 0.53
C ASN A 46 -10.13 8.71 -0.50
N ILE A 47 -10.42 8.02 -1.61
CA ILE A 47 -9.49 7.86 -2.74
C ILE A 47 -9.47 9.05 -3.71
N THR A 48 -10.36 10.03 -3.53
CA THR A 48 -10.45 11.22 -4.41
C THR A 48 -9.62 12.40 -3.90
N ALA A 49 -9.21 12.38 -2.63
CA ALA A 49 -8.39 13.42 -2.05
C ALA A 49 -7.01 13.48 -2.72
N SER A 50 -6.55 14.70 -3.04
CA SER A 50 -5.19 14.89 -3.52
C SER A 50 -4.18 14.59 -2.41
N ARG A 51 -3.22 13.71 -2.69
CA ARG A 51 -2.17 13.28 -1.76
C ARG A 51 -0.77 13.75 -2.16
N GLY A 52 -0.62 14.55 -3.22
CA GLY A 52 0.69 15.05 -3.65
C GLY A 52 1.65 13.97 -4.21
N VAL A 53 1.12 12.77 -4.49
CA VAL A 53 1.82 11.68 -5.18
C VAL A 53 1.00 11.24 -6.39
N LYS A 54 1.68 10.90 -7.49
CA LYS A 54 1.01 10.43 -8.72
C LYS A 54 0.78 8.94 -8.61
N ILE A 55 -0.48 8.55 -8.45
CA ILE A 55 -0.88 7.15 -8.39
C ILE A 55 -1.97 6.91 -9.42
N SER A 56 -1.90 5.77 -10.11
CA SER A 56 -2.93 5.37 -11.05
C SER A 56 -4.24 5.05 -10.33
N LYS A 57 -5.38 5.51 -10.85
CA LYS A 57 -6.70 5.29 -10.21
C LYS A 57 -7.06 3.81 -10.06
N ASN A 58 -6.53 2.92 -10.92
CA ASN A 58 -6.80 1.49 -10.87
C ASN A 58 -6.20 0.77 -9.64
N VAL A 59 -5.15 1.33 -9.02
CA VAL A 59 -4.58 0.76 -7.80
C VAL A 59 -5.35 1.19 -6.56
N LEU A 60 -6.19 2.23 -6.64
CA LEU A 60 -6.99 2.71 -5.52
C LEU A 60 -8.28 1.87 -5.37
N THR A 61 -8.71 1.68 -4.14
CA THR A 61 -10.02 1.09 -3.79
C THR A 61 -10.52 1.68 -2.48
N THR A 62 -11.84 1.63 -2.26
CA THR A 62 -12.46 1.96 -0.97
C THR A 62 -12.69 0.72 -0.10
N ASN A 63 -12.34 -0.48 -0.61
CA ASN A 63 -12.55 -1.74 0.09
C ASN A 63 -11.21 -2.40 0.48
N ALA A 64 -10.90 -2.42 1.77
CA ALA A 64 -9.68 -3.06 2.29
C ALA A 64 -9.63 -4.58 2.02
N ARG A 65 -10.78 -5.25 1.86
CA ARG A 65 -10.83 -6.68 1.57
C ARG A 65 -10.28 -7.01 0.17
N ASP A 66 -10.28 -6.06 -0.75
CA ASP A 66 -9.62 -6.23 -2.06
C ASP A 66 -8.11 -6.40 -1.91
N ILE A 67 -7.53 -6.01 -0.77
CA ILE A 67 -6.13 -6.19 -0.43
C ILE A 67 -5.93 -7.48 0.36
N ILE A 68 -6.72 -7.66 1.41
CA ILE A 68 -6.57 -8.78 2.36
C ILE A 68 -6.82 -10.13 1.66
N ASN A 69 -7.79 -10.19 0.75
CA ASN A 69 -8.18 -11.42 0.07
C ASN A 69 -7.46 -11.64 -1.27
N ASP A 70 -6.56 -10.74 -1.68
CA ASP A 70 -5.84 -10.85 -2.96
C ASP A 70 -4.65 -11.81 -2.80
N PRO A 71 -4.69 -13.02 -3.40
CA PRO A 71 -3.66 -14.03 -3.20
C PRO A 71 -2.31 -13.65 -3.82
N GLU A 72 -2.26 -12.64 -4.70
CA GLU A 72 -0.99 -12.17 -5.25
C GLU A 72 -0.31 -11.14 -4.34
N ILE A 73 -1.02 -10.58 -3.34
CA ILE A 73 -0.44 -9.65 -2.35
C ILE A 73 0.25 -10.46 -1.27
N SER A 74 1.57 -10.31 -1.18
CA SER A 74 2.41 -11.05 -0.23
C SER A 74 2.56 -10.33 1.11
N ILE A 75 2.40 -9.00 1.13
CA ILE A 75 2.58 -8.16 2.32
C ILE A 75 1.47 -7.12 2.35
N VAL A 76 0.78 -7.03 3.50
CA VAL A 76 -0.19 -5.96 3.78
C VAL A 76 0.45 -4.97 4.74
N ILE A 77 0.40 -3.69 4.39
CA ILE A 77 0.84 -2.57 5.21
C ILE A 77 -0.41 -1.87 5.74
N GLU A 78 -0.68 -2.03 7.03
CA GLU A 78 -1.82 -1.43 7.72
C GLU A 78 -1.35 -0.12 8.40
N LEU A 79 -2.00 0.99 8.02
CA LEU A 79 -1.70 2.35 8.46
C LEU A 79 -2.98 3.15 8.74
N MET A 80 -4.09 2.46 8.97
CA MET A 80 -5.31 3.08 9.44
C MET A 80 -5.12 3.55 10.88
N GLY A 81 -5.73 4.70 11.18
CA GLY A 81 -5.89 5.11 12.56
C GLY A 81 -7.09 4.43 13.21
N GLY A 82 -7.07 4.33 14.54
CA GLY A 82 -8.16 3.76 15.32
C GLY A 82 -7.96 2.28 15.64
N TYR A 83 -8.85 1.74 16.49
CA TYR A 83 -8.77 0.35 16.93
C TYR A 83 -9.51 -0.60 15.97
N GLU A 84 -10.79 -0.32 15.72
CA GLU A 84 -11.55 -0.98 14.66
C GLU A 84 -11.75 0.00 13.49
N PRO A 85 -11.70 -0.47 12.23
CA PRO A 85 -11.58 -1.87 11.80
C PRO A 85 -10.14 -2.40 11.69
N ALA A 86 -9.11 -1.61 12.06
CA ALA A 86 -7.70 -1.95 11.88
C ALA A 86 -7.34 -3.31 12.50
N ARG A 87 -7.78 -3.57 13.74
CA ARG A 87 -7.56 -4.85 14.43
C ARG A 87 -8.15 -6.02 13.66
N THR A 88 -9.40 -5.91 13.22
CA THR A 88 -10.09 -6.97 12.44
C THR A 88 -9.39 -7.27 11.11
N PHE A 89 -8.62 -6.33 10.55
CA PHE A 89 -7.88 -6.56 9.31
C PHE A 89 -6.55 -7.29 9.52
N VAL A 90 -6.01 -7.29 10.74
CA VAL A 90 -4.67 -7.83 11.05
C VAL A 90 -4.75 -9.14 11.84
N LEU A 91 -5.74 -9.30 12.73
CA LEU A 91 -5.91 -10.45 13.61
C LEU A 91 -7.08 -11.33 13.18
#